data_AF-A0A4Y8MPK3-F1
#
_entry.id   AF-A0A4Y8MPK3-F1
#
_cell.length_a   1.000
_cell.length_b   1.000
_cell.length_c   1.000
_cell.angle_alpha   90.00
_cell.angle_beta   90.00
_cell.angle_gamma   90.00
#
_symmetry.space_group_name_H-M   'P 1'
#
loop_
_entity.id
_entity.type
_entity.pdbx_description
1 polymer ?
#
loop_
_entity_poly.entity_id
_entity_poly.type
_entity_poly.pdbx_seq_one_letter_code
_entity_poly.pdbx_strand_id
1 'polypeptide(L)'
;MSPHNDSAMPAGRMPGHLYATLCVAALLTAGCPLPDRSGANNGQPAADTSATLPCNDASRTCTQRYIQRASGCASSANSGNKQNDDAARQCALENYGAALKHVPATGADDLRTDALIGLADSLKAIRDNAAPQTDKTSVVKALDSTISTLDTSPGGRPYAQYFRADELTVAGRDESLPQNEACARLTQARSTLANTGTDAKLSGRVNSLRDSIDFFLQKRRCE
;
A
#
# COMPACT_ATOMS: atom_id res chain seq x y z
N MET A 1 28.70 20.40 -40.09
CA MET A 1 27.90 21.61 -40.33
C MET A 1 26.52 21.37 -39.72
N SER A 2 26.27 21.98 -38.56
CA SER A 2 24.91 22.09 -38.00
C SER A 2 24.06 23.03 -38.87
N PRO A 3 22.73 22.92 -38.76
CA PRO A 3 22.05 24.01 -38.08
C PRO A 3 21.00 23.54 -37.06
N HIS A 4 20.94 24.30 -35.97
CA HIS A 4 19.81 24.41 -35.06
C HIS A 4 18.61 25.03 -35.78
N ASN A 5 17.39 24.68 -35.36
CA ASN A 5 16.33 25.68 -35.28
C ASN A 5 15.32 25.35 -34.18
N ASP A 6 14.94 26.42 -33.48
CA ASP A 6 14.18 26.48 -32.24
C ASP A 6 12.65 26.59 -32.43
N SER A 7 11.94 26.18 -31.37
CA SER A 7 10.72 26.79 -30.79
C SER A 7 9.42 26.93 -31.59
N ALA A 8 8.31 26.42 -31.03
CA ALA A 8 7.23 27.25 -30.44
C ALA A 8 5.97 26.43 -30.09
N MET A 9 5.49 26.55 -28.84
CA MET A 9 4.12 26.23 -28.44
C MET A 9 3.17 27.37 -28.83
N PRO A 10 1.86 27.11 -28.97
CA PRO A 10 0.85 28.14 -28.75
C PRO A 10 -0.09 27.81 -27.58
N ALA A 11 -0.24 28.79 -26.69
CA ALA A 11 -1.35 28.95 -25.77
C ALA A 11 -2.49 29.73 -26.47
N GLY A 12 -3.74 29.31 -26.27
CA GLY A 12 -4.95 30.06 -26.65
C GLY A 12 -6.15 29.49 -25.89
N ARG A 13 -6.67 30.13 -24.83
CA ARG A 13 -7.61 31.29 -24.76
C ARG A 13 -9.07 30.90 -25.00
N MET A 14 -9.89 31.07 -23.94
CA MET A 14 -11.36 30.89 -23.87
C MET A 14 -12.15 31.91 -24.72
N PRO A 15 -13.43 31.60 -25.03
CA PRO A 15 -14.59 32.33 -24.46
C PRO A 15 -15.74 31.36 -24.07
N GLY A 16 -16.73 31.60 -23.20
CA GLY A 16 -17.33 32.83 -22.66
C GLY A 16 -18.79 32.93 -23.12
N HIS A 17 -19.79 32.68 -22.26
CA HIS A 17 -21.22 33.10 -22.32
C HIS A 17 -21.94 32.64 -21.03
N LEU A 18 -23.03 33.23 -20.54
CA LEU A 18 -23.44 34.59 -20.16
C LEU A 18 -24.86 34.42 -19.56
N TYR A 19 -25.14 35.15 -18.46
CA TYR A 19 -26.46 35.51 -17.89
C TYR A 19 -27.42 34.44 -17.33
N ALA A 20 -27.84 34.59 -16.07
CA ALA A 20 -29.06 35.33 -15.73
C ALA A 20 -29.27 35.44 -14.20
N THR A 21 -29.49 36.67 -13.75
CA THR A 21 -29.78 37.10 -12.38
C THR A 21 -31.29 37.25 -12.21
N LEU A 22 -31.86 36.77 -11.11
CA LEU A 22 -33.18 37.21 -10.64
C LEU A 22 -33.21 37.17 -9.09
N CYS A 23 -33.28 38.35 -8.49
CA CYS A 23 -33.57 38.57 -7.07
C CYS A 23 -35.07 38.71 -6.87
N VAL A 24 -35.65 38.06 -5.84
CA VAL A 24 -36.77 38.59 -5.06
C VAL A 24 -36.59 38.19 -3.59
N ALA A 25 -36.86 39.15 -2.71
CA ALA A 25 -36.50 39.21 -1.31
C ALA A 25 -37.47 38.52 -0.33
N ALA A 26 -36.88 38.13 0.81
CA ALA A 26 -37.36 38.23 2.20
C ALA A 26 -38.73 37.64 2.60
N LEU A 27 -38.68 36.67 3.53
CA LEU A 27 -39.57 36.57 4.68
C LEU A 27 -38.82 35.95 5.87
N LEU A 28 -38.70 36.72 6.95
CA LEU A 28 -38.24 36.28 8.27
C LEU A 28 -39.25 35.29 8.87
N THR A 29 -38.78 34.22 9.51
CA THR A 29 -39.12 33.81 10.90
C THR A 29 -38.65 32.38 11.19
N ALA A 30 -38.30 32.15 12.47
CA ALA A 30 -37.97 30.88 13.12
C ALA A 30 -36.55 30.34 12.92
N GLY A 31 -35.79 30.37 14.02
CA GLY A 31 -34.44 29.86 14.13
C GLY A 31 -34.37 28.35 13.91
N CYS A 32 -33.62 27.98 12.87
CA CYS A 32 -32.88 26.74 12.79
C CYS A 32 -31.49 27.14 12.29
N PRO A 33 -30.40 26.95 13.06
CA PRO A 33 -29.08 27.15 12.51
C PRO A 33 -28.89 26.12 11.38
N LEU A 34 -28.98 26.60 10.14
CA LEU A 34 -28.48 25.88 8.97
C LEU A 34 -26.97 25.70 9.16
N PRO A 35 -26.43 24.49 8.94
CA PRO A 35 -25.00 24.24 9.07
C PRO A 35 -24.26 25.06 8.02
N ASP A 36 -23.41 25.96 8.51
CA ASP A 36 -22.47 26.72 7.72
C ASP A 36 -21.60 25.75 6.92
N ARG A 37 -21.72 25.80 5.59
CA ARG A 37 -20.98 24.96 4.63
C ARG A 37 -19.65 25.62 4.25
N SER A 38 -19.04 26.31 5.22
CA SER A 38 -17.76 27.01 5.10
C SER A 38 -16.78 26.36 6.07
N GLY A 39 -16.27 25.19 5.70
CA GLY A 39 -15.34 24.44 6.55
C GLY A 39 -15.29 22.94 6.28
N ALA A 40 -15.35 22.50 5.02
CA ALA A 40 -15.01 21.12 4.66
C ALA A 40 -13.48 20.94 4.65
N ASN A 41 -12.86 21.14 5.81
CA ASN A 41 -11.56 20.62 6.21
C ASN A 41 -11.70 20.23 7.69
N ASN A 42 -12.68 19.38 7.97
CA ASN A 42 -12.64 18.60 9.19
C ASN A 42 -11.47 17.65 9.03
N GLY A 43 -10.30 18.11 9.49
CA GLY A 43 -9.23 17.24 9.88
C GLY A 43 -9.85 16.18 10.78
N GLN A 44 -10.04 14.99 10.23
CA GLN A 44 -9.90 13.82 11.07
C GLN A 44 -8.58 14.04 11.80
N PRO A 45 -8.58 14.10 13.15
CA PRO A 45 -7.33 14.17 13.85
C PRO A 45 -6.48 13.04 13.29
N ALA A 46 -5.27 13.37 12.82
CA ALA A 46 -4.25 12.35 12.60
C ALA A 46 -4.29 11.51 13.87
N ALA A 47 -4.86 10.30 13.77
CA ALA A 47 -5.14 9.48 14.93
C ALA A 47 -3.83 9.42 15.69
N ASP A 48 -3.83 9.85 16.94
CA ASP A 48 -2.63 9.95 17.75
C ASP A 48 -1.91 8.59 17.73
N THR A 49 -0.94 8.46 16.83
CA THR A 49 -0.23 7.22 16.52
C THR A 49 0.76 6.88 17.63
N SER A 50 0.74 7.64 18.72
CA SER A 50 1.62 7.52 19.88
C SER A 50 0.91 6.98 21.13
N ALA A 51 -0.42 7.02 21.21
CA ALA A 51 -1.14 6.54 22.39
C ALA A 51 -1.09 5.01 22.49
N THR A 52 -0.46 4.46 23.53
CA THR A 52 -0.49 3.02 23.84
C THR A 52 -1.95 2.56 23.93
N LEU A 53 -2.36 1.63 23.07
CA LEU A 53 -3.68 1.01 23.16
C LEU A 53 -3.69 0.13 24.43
N PRO A 54 -4.65 0.28 25.36
CA PRO A 54 -4.73 -0.54 26.57
C PRO A 54 -5.27 -1.95 26.25
N CYS A 55 -4.62 -2.63 25.32
CA CYS A 55 -4.99 -3.94 24.85
C CYS A 55 -3.95 -4.95 25.30
N ASN A 56 -4.26 -5.67 26.38
CA ASN A 56 -3.35 -6.65 26.97
C ASN A 56 -3.81 -8.10 26.72
N ASP A 57 -5.07 -8.30 26.29
CA ASP A 57 -5.66 -9.63 26.16
C ASP A 57 -5.58 -10.18 24.73
N ALA A 58 -5.45 -11.50 24.59
CA ALA A 58 -5.58 -12.19 23.31
C ALA A 58 -7.06 -12.25 22.89
N SER A 59 -7.54 -11.18 22.25
CA SER A 59 -8.92 -11.01 21.85
C SER A 59 -9.07 -10.52 20.41
N ARG A 60 -10.21 -10.85 19.80
CA ARG A 60 -10.61 -10.37 18.47
C ARG A 60 -10.59 -8.84 18.40
N THR A 61 -11.13 -8.18 19.44
CA THR A 61 -11.18 -6.71 19.55
C THR A 61 -9.79 -6.08 19.60
N CYS A 62 -8.86 -6.62 20.40
CA CYS A 62 -7.51 -6.08 20.48
C CYS A 62 -6.73 -6.27 19.18
N THR A 63 -6.85 -7.45 18.56
CA THR A 63 -6.29 -7.73 17.25
C THR A 63 -6.76 -6.71 16.21
N GLN A 64 -8.08 -6.45 16.12
CA GLN A 64 -8.65 -5.50 15.18
C GLN A 64 -8.14 -4.07 15.41
N ARG A 65 -8.03 -3.63 16.66
CA ARG A 65 -7.50 -2.29 16.98
C ARG A 65 -6.04 -2.12 16.52
N TYR A 66 -5.20 -3.13 16.74
CA TYR A 66 -3.83 -3.12 16.25
C TYR A 66 -3.77 -3.13 14.72
N ILE A 67 -4.58 -3.94 14.03
CA ILE A 67 -4.69 -3.94 12.56
C ILE A 67 -5.10 -2.56 12.04
N GLN A 68 -6.10 -1.91 12.66
CA GLN A 68 -6.58 -0.58 12.27
C GLN A 68 -5.48 0.48 12.42
N ARG A 69 -4.76 0.49 13.54
CA ARG A 69 -3.64 1.41 13.75
C ARG A 69 -2.50 1.15 12.78
N ALA A 70 -2.17 -0.11 12.55
CA ALA A 70 -1.15 -0.49 11.58
C ALA A 70 -1.50 0.00 10.16
N SER A 71 -2.76 -0.19 9.75
CA SER A 71 -3.28 0.31 8.47
C SER A 71 -3.22 1.83 8.38
N GLY A 72 -3.57 2.54 9.46
CA GLY A 72 -3.44 3.99 9.56
C GLY A 72 -2.00 4.45 9.35
N CYS A 73 -1.05 3.83 10.06
CA CYS A 73 0.38 4.10 9.89
C CYS A 73 0.85 3.81 8.46
N ALA A 74 0.48 2.66 7.88
CA ALA A 74 0.84 2.32 6.50
C ALA A 74 0.32 3.35 5.48
N SER A 75 -0.89 3.88 5.68
CA SER A 75 -1.45 4.91 4.79
C SER A 75 -0.72 6.26 4.85
N SER A 76 -0.04 6.54 5.96
CA SER A 76 0.74 7.77 6.15
C SER A 76 2.18 7.68 5.63
N ALA A 77 2.62 6.50 5.16
CA ALA A 77 4.00 6.23 4.76
C ALA A 77 4.41 6.77 3.39
N ASN A 78 3.61 7.65 2.79
CA ASN A 78 3.89 8.30 1.50
C ASN A 78 3.55 9.80 1.57
N SER A 79 3.94 10.44 2.68
CA SER A 79 3.76 11.88 2.93
C SER A 79 4.71 12.75 2.12
N GLY A 80 5.77 12.17 1.53
CA GLY A 80 6.82 12.90 0.82
C GLY A 80 7.92 13.42 1.74
N ASN A 81 7.75 13.29 3.06
CA ASN A 81 8.82 13.50 4.03
C ASN A 81 9.42 12.14 4.41
N LYS A 82 10.66 11.88 3.99
CA LYS A 82 11.33 10.59 4.18
C LYS A 82 11.36 10.12 5.65
N GLN A 83 11.65 11.03 6.59
CA GLN A 83 11.75 10.65 8.00
C GLN A 83 10.37 10.24 8.57
N ASN A 84 9.32 10.98 8.22
CA ASN A 84 7.95 10.64 8.62
C ASN A 84 7.49 9.35 7.95
N ASP A 85 7.84 9.15 6.68
CA ASP A 85 7.50 7.95 5.93
C ASP A 85 8.17 6.71 6.53
N ASP A 86 9.47 6.81 6.87
CA ASP A 86 10.22 5.73 7.51
C ASP A 86 9.64 5.41 8.91
N ALA A 87 9.28 6.42 9.70
CA ALA A 87 8.61 6.23 10.99
C ALA A 87 7.21 5.60 10.84
N ALA A 88 6.45 6.00 9.82
CA ALA A 88 5.13 5.44 9.54
C ALA A 88 5.21 3.96 9.11
N ARG A 89 6.21 3.58 8.31
CA ARG A 89 6.47 2.16 7.97
C ARG A 89 6.81 1.34 9.21
N GLN A 90 7.65 1.88 10.10
CA GLN A 90 8.02 1.21 11.35
C GLN A 90 6.82 1.05 12.28
N CYS A 91 5.98 2.08 12.43
CA CYS A 91 4.73 1.98 13.18
C CYS A 91 3.81 0.88 12.63
N ALA A 92 3.67 0.77 11.30
CA ALA A 92 2.85 -0.27 10.68
C ALA A 92 3.39 -1.67 11.00
N LEU A 93 4.71 -1.87 10.85
CA LEU A 93 5.39 -3.13 11.17
C LEU A 93 5.11 -3.56 12.63
N GLU A 94 5.31 -2.64 13.58
CA GLU A 94 5.13 -2.90 15.01
C GLU A 94 3.68 -3.25 15.34
N ASN A 95 2.71 -2.53 14.78
CA ASN A 95 1.30 -2.76 15.08
C ASN A 95 0.74 -4.03 14.43
N TYR A 96 1.17 -4.41 13.21
CA TYR A 96 0.80 -5.72 12.67
C TYR A 96 1.46 -6.86 13.45
N GLY A 97 2.71 -6.69 13.87
CA GLY A 97 3.38 -7.65 14.75
C GLY A 97 2.68 -7.78 16.11
N ALA A 98 2.19 -6.67 16.68
CA ALA A 98 1.38 -6.69 17.89
C ALA A 98 0.03 -7.39 17.65
N ALA A 99 -0.66 -7.10 16.55
CA ALA A 99 -1.93 -7.75 16.21
C ALA A 99 -1.81 -9.28 16.28
N LEU A 100 -0.76 -9.86 15.69
CA LEU A 100 -0.52 -11.31 15.70
C LEU A 100 -0.36 -11.91 17.10
N LYS A 101 0.21 -11.15 18.06
CA LYS A 101 0.32 -11.59 19.46
C LYS A 101 -1.02 -11.61 20.19
N HIS A 102 -1.99 -10.83 19.72
CA HIS A 102 -3.32 -10.72 20.32
C HIS A 102 -4.40 -11.54 19.60
N VAL A 103 -4.08 -12.22 18.49
CA VAL A 103 -5.04 -13.10 17.79
C VAL A 103 -5.45 -14.25 18.72
N PRO A 104 -6.76 -14.47 18.98
CA PRO A 104 -7.23 -15.63 19.71
C PRO A 104 -6.74 -16.95 19.11
N ALA A 105 -6.46 -17.95 19.94
CA ALA A 105 -6.00 -19.26 19.47
C ALA A 105 -7.01 -19.95 18.52
N THR A 106 -8.31 -19.72 18.73
CA THR A 106 -9.40 -20.33 17.95
C THR A 106 -10.35 -19.27 17.40
N GLY A 107 -10.88 -19.48 16.19
CA GLY A 107 -11.99 -18.68 15.63
C GLY A 107 -11.65 -17.27 15.16
N ALA A 108 -10.38 -17.02 14.81
CA ALA A 108 -9.91 -15.71 14.34
C ALA A 108 -8.90 -15.83 13.18
N ASP A 109 -9.08 -16.85 12.33
CA ASP A 109 -8.18 -17.10 11.20
C ASP A 109 -8.20 -15.96 10.19
N ASP A 110 -9.35 -15.32 9.99
CA ASP A 110 -9.50 -14.13 9.16
C ASP A 110 -8.60 -12.97 9.64
N LEU A 111 -8.64 -12.66 10.93
CA LEU A 111 -7.79 -11.61 11.50
C LEU A 111 -6.31 -11.98 11.50
N ARG A 112 -5.99 -13.26 11.68
CA ARG A 112 -4.60 -13.75 11.56
C ARG A 112 -4.09 -13.50 10.15
N THR A 113 -4.88 -13.90 9.15
CA THR A 113 -4.56 -13.71 7.74
C THR A 113 -4.44 -12.23 7.39
N ASP A 114 -5.38 -11.38 7.82
CA ASP A 114 -5.29 -9.92 7.62
C ASP A 114 -4.03 -9.30 8.24
N ALA A 115 -3.70 -9.68 9.47
CA ALA A 115 -2.49 -9.20 10.16
C ALA A 115 -1.21 -9.68 9.47
N LEU A 116 -1.17 -10.94 8.99
CA LEU A 116 -0.04 -11.47 8.24
C LEU A 116 0.12 -10.79 6.87
N ILE A 117 -0.97 -10.51 6.16
CA ILE A 117 -0.93 -9.77 4.88
C ILE A 117 -0.36 -8.37 5.12
N GLY A 118 -0.87 -7.66 6.13
CA GLY A 118 -0.39 -6.32 6.48
C GLY A 118 1.07 -6.29 6.95
N LEU A 119 1.49 -7.32 7.69
CA LEU A 119 2.89 -7.51 8.10
C LEU A 119 3.79 -7.70 6.86
N ALA A 120 3.41 -8.56 5.93
CA ALA A 120 4.16 -8.80 4.70
C ALA A 120 4.24 -7.53 3.83
N ASP A 121 3.15 -6.77 3.68
CA ASP A 121 3.15 -5.48 2.98
C ASP A 121 4.10 -4.47 3.66
N SER A 122 4.12 -4.42 5.00
CA SER A 122 4.97 -3.50 5.77
C SER A 122 6.46 -3.85 5.61
N LEU A 123 6.80 -5.15 5.69
CA LEU A 123 8.16 -5.63 5.47
C LEU A 123 8.62 -5.37 4.03
N LYS A 124 7.75 -5.60 3.04
CA LYS A 124 7.99 -5.24 1.63
C LYS A 124 8.28 -3.74 1.49
N ALA A 125 7.45 -2.89 2.10
CA ALA A 125 7.64 -1.44 2.04
C ALA A 125 8.97 -1.01 2.69
N ILE A 126 9.37 -1.63 3.80
CA ILE A 126 10.68 -1.38 4.42
C ILE A 126 11.80 -1.86 3.51
N ARG A 127 11.74 -3.08 2.96
CA ARG A 127 12.73 -3.60 2.00
C ARG A 127 12.96 -2.63 0.84
N ASP A 128 11.88 -2.13 0.26
CA ASP A 128 11.90 -1.28 -0.94
C ASP A 128 12.36 0.15 -0.66
N ASN A 129 12.20 0.65 0.57
CA ASN A 129 12.54 2.04 0.95
C ASN A 129 13.70 2.13 1.96
N ALA A 130 14.28 0.99 2.33
CA ALA A 130 15.30 0.88 3.37
C ALA A 130 16.49 1.79 3.10
N ALA A 131 16.82 2.61 4.10
CA ALA A 131 18.04 3.39 4.12
C ALA A 131 19.26 2.44 4.08
N PRO A 132 20.43 2.88 3.59
CA PRO A 132 21.62 2.03 3.40
C PRO A 132 22.05 1.23 4.64
N GLN A 133 21.84 1.79 5.83
CA GLN A 133 22.17 1.18 7.13
C GLN A 133 21.14 0.19 7.67
N THR A 134 20.00 0.02 6.98
CA THR A 134 18.98 -0.96 7.37
C THR A 134 19.50 -2.37 7.09
N ASP A 135 19.36 -3.28 8.04
CA ASP A 135 19.65 -4.70 7.82
C ASP A 135 18.58 -5.32 6.91
N LYS A 136 18.76 -5.15 5.59
CA LYS A 136 17.87 -5.70 4.56
C LYS A 136 17.77 -7.22 4.63
N THR A 137 18.82 -7.91 5.05
CA THR A 137 18.84 -9.37 5.18
C THR A 137 17.84 -9.84 6.23
N SER A 138 17.81 -9.17 7.40
CA SER A 138 16.83 -9.48 8.44
C SER A 138 15.39 -9.16 8.00
N VAL A 139 15.18 -8.08 7.24
CA VAL A 139 13.85 -7.73 6.69
C VAL A 139 13.36 -8.79 5.71
N VAL A 140 14.21 -9.23 4.77
CA VAL A 140 13.88 -10.28 3.80
C VAL A 140 13.59 -11.61 4.52
N LYS A 141 14.40 -11.98 5.51
CA LYS A 141 14.16 -13.20 6.30
C LYS A 141 12.82 -13.15 7.06
N ALA A 142 12.47 -12.00 7.64
CA ALA A 142 11.18 -11.81 8.30
C ALA A 142 10.02 -11.90 7.30
N LEU A 143 10.19 -11.34 6.09
CA LEU A 143 9.21 -11.42 5.03
C LEU A 143 9.01 -12.87 4.56
N ASP A 144 10.08 -13.62 4.32
CA ASP A 144 10.03 -15.04 3.96
C ASP A 144 9.30 -15.90 4.99
N SER A 145 9.56 -15.65 6.28
CA SER A 145 8.86 -16.33 7.38
C SER A 145 7.36 -16.00 7.38
N THR A 146 7.01 -14.73 7.18
CA THR A 146 5.62 -14.27 7.10
C THR A 146 4.90 -14.90 5.91
N ILE A 147 5.54 -14.95 4.74
CA ILE A 147 5.00 -15.59 3.54
C ILE A 147 4.78 -17.09 3.77
N SER A 148 5.72 -17.78 4.40
CA SER A 148 5.58 -19.21 4.71
C SER A 148 4.44 -19.49 5.68
N THR A 149 4.21 -18.58 6.62
CA THR A 149 3.06 -18.65 7.53
C THR A 149 1.75 -18.38 6.80
N LEU A 150 1.71 -17.40 5.88
CA LEU A 150 0.54 -17.15 5.03
C LEU A 150 0.19 -18.36 4.16
N ASP A 151 1.18 -19.05 3.59
CA ASP A 151 0.97 -20.17 2.67
C ASP A 151 0.23 -21.34 3.33
N THR A 152 0.41 -21.50 4.65
CA THR A 152 -0.23 -22.54 5.46
C THR A 152 -1.48 -22.06 6.20
N SER A 153 -1.80 -20.76 6.14
CA SER A 153 -2.94 -20.16 6.83
C SER A 153 -4.24 -20.28 6.01
N PRO A 154 -5.41 -20.49 6.64
CA PRO A 154 -6.70 -20.44 5.95
C PRO A 154 -6.90 -19.11 5.20
N GLY A 155 -7.11 -19.19 3.88
CA GLY A 155 -7.25 -18.03 3.00
C GLY A 155 -5.94 -17.27 2.69
N GLY A 156 -4.80 -17.65 3.26
CA GLY A 156 -3.53 -16.94 3.09
C GLY A 156 -2.72 -17.34 1.86
N ARG A 157 -2.93 -18.54 1.31
CA ARG A 157 -2.14 -19.08 0.18
C ARG A 157 -2.12 -18.18 -1.08
N PRO A 158 -3.23 -17.61 -1.56
CA PRO A 158 -3.19 -16.68 -2.69
C PRO A 158 -2.34 -15.42 -2.41
N TYR A 159 -2.34 -14.94 -1.18
CA TYR A 159 -1.50 -13.81 -0.77
C TYR A 159 -0.02 -14.20 -0.68
N ALA A 160 0.29 -15.39 -0.15
CA ALA A 160 1.64 -15.92 -0.13
C ALA A 160 2.23 -16.01 -1.55
N GLN A 161 1.47 -16.54 -2.50
CA GLN A 161 1.83 -16.59 -3.92
C GLN A 161 2.11 -15.19 -4.51
N TYR A 162 1.25 -14.21 -4.22
CA TYR A 162 1.48 -12.82 -4.63
C TYR A 162 2.82 -12.28 -4.09
N PHE A 163 3.10 -12.44 -2.79
CA PHE A 163 4.35 -11.95 -2.20
C PHE A 163 5.59 -12.70 -2.71
N ARG A 164 5.48 -14.01 -2.97
CA ARG A 164 6.57 -14.78 -3.63
C ARG A 164 6.87 -14.27 -5.03
N ALA A 165 5.82 -13.99 -5.81
CA ALA A 165 5.99 -13.40 -7.14
C ALA A 165 6.62 -12.00 -7.07
N ASP A 166 6.28 -11.20 -6.08
CA ASP A 166 6.90 -9.89 -5.85
C ASP A 166 8.40 -9.99 -5.54
N GLU A 167 8.79 -10.87 -4.62
CA GLU A 167 10.21 -11.14 -4.30
C GLU A 167 11.00 -11.55 -5.54
N LEU A 168 10.48 -12.50 -6.33
CA LEU A 168 11.09 -12.92 -7.59
C LEU A 168 11.21 -11.77 -8.60
N THR A 169 10.21 -10.89 -8.66
CA THR A 169 10.21 -9.70 -9.54
C THR A 169 11.29 -8.71 -9.11
N VAL A 170 11.40 -8.42 -7.81
CA VAL A 170 12.43 -7.53 -7.27
C VAL A 170 13.83 -8.11 -7.49
N ALA A 171 13.98 -9.41 -7.32
CA ALA A 171 15.23 -10.11 -7.55
C ALA A 171 15.59 -10.20 -9.05
N GLY A 172 14.60 -10.21 -9.95
CA GLY A 172 14.78 -10.28 -11.39
C GLY A 172 15.00 -8.93 -12.08
N ARG A 173 14.56 -7.82 -11.46
CA ARG A 173 14.85 -6.46 -11.96
C ARG A 173 16.24 -5.95 -11.62
N ASP A 174 16.97 -6.64 -10.75
CA ASP A 174 18.34 -6.28 -10.37
C ASP A 174 19.22 -6.25 -11.63
N GLU A 175 19.74 -5.08 -11.97
CA GLU A 175 20.52 -4.87 -13.18
C GLU A 175 21.91 -5.53 -13.09
N SER A 176 22.39 -5.83 -11.88
CA SER A 176 23.63 -6.56 -11.65
C SER A 176 23.53 -8.06 -11.94
N LEU A 177 22.31 -8.61 -11.99
CA LEU A 177 22.08 -10.02 -12.24
C LEU A 177 22.30 -10.34 -13.74
N PRO A 178 22.94 -11.48 -14.08
CA PRO A 178 23.02 -11.94 -15.47
C PRO A 178 21.65 -12.01 -16.15
N GLN A 179 21.59 -11.72 -17.45
CA GLN A 179 20.32 -11.60 -18.19
C GLN A 179 19.48 -12.88 -18.12
N ASN A 180 20.11 -14.05 -18.34
CA ASN A 180 19.46 -15.36 -18.25
C ASN A 180 18.85 -15.62 -16.87
N GLU A 181 19.56 -15.29 -15.79
CA GLU A 181 19.08 -15.45 -14.42
C GLU A 181 17.93 -14.49 -14.10
N ALA A 182 18.03 -13.23 -14.55
CA ALA A 182 16.94 -12.26 -14.43
C ALA A 182 15.68 -12.72 -15.16
N CYS A 183 15.81 -13.20 -16.40
CA CYS A 183 14.71 -13.72 -17.18
C CYS A 183 14.07 -14.96 -16.52
N ALA A 184 14.89 -15.90 -16.00
CA ALA A 184 14.38 -17.05 -15.27
C ALA A 184 13.55 -16.64 -14.05
N ARG A 185 14.02 -15.66 -13.26
CA ARG A 185 13.30 -15.14 -12.09
C ARG A 185 11.99 -14.45 -12.46
N LEU A 186 12.00 -13.61 -13.50
CA LEU A 186 10.80 -12.89 -13.96
C LEU A 186 9.74 -13.86 -14.54
N THR A 187 10.17 -14.86 -15.31
CA THR A 187 9.27 -15.91 -15.81
C THR A 187 8.71 -16.76 -14.67
N GLN A 188 9.53 -17.09 -13.66
CA GLN A 188 9.06 -17.77 -12.46
C GLN A 188 8.08 -16.89 -11.65
N ALA A 189 8.33 -15.59 -11.54
CA ALA A 189 7.40 -14.65 -10.90
C ALA A 189 6.05 -14.69 -11.60
N ARG A 190 6.05 -14.66 -12.94
CA ARG A 190 4.84 -14.73 -13.77
C ARG A 190 4.03 -15.98 -13.53
N SER A 191 4.67 -17.15 -13.48
CA SER A 191 3.99 -18.43 -13.24
C SER A 191 3.54 -18.63 -11.80
N THR A 192 4.14 -17.90 -10.86
CA THR A 192 3.80 -17.93 -9.43
C THR A 192 2.61 -17.03 -9.08
N LEU A 193 2.19 -16.13 -9.98
CA LEU A 193 1.07 -15.21 -9.71
C LEU A 193 -0.19 -15.97 -9.28
N ALA A 194 -0.76 -15.50 -8.18
CA ALA A 194 -1.92 -16.14 -7.55
C ALA A 194 -3.16 -16.12 -8.45
N ASN A 195 -3.96 -17.18 -8.39
CA ASN A 195 -5.36 -17.10 -8.80
C ASN A 195 -6.13 -16.35 -7.71
N THR A 196 -6.72 -15.20 -8.06
CA THR A 196 -7.31 -14.27 -7.09
C THR A 196 -8.73 -14.61 -6.68
N GLY A 197 -9.38 -15.58 -7.35
CA GLY A 197 -10.79 -15.87 -7.14
C GLY A 197 -11.66 -14.61 -7.25
N THR A 198 -12.51 -14.37 -6.25
CA THR A 198 -13.37 -13.18 -6.16
C THR A 198 -12.80 -12.04 -5.31
N ASP A 199 -11.55 -12.15 -4.83
CA ASP A 199 -10.93 -11.11 -3.99
C ASP A 199 -10.48 -9.93 -4.85
N ALA A 200 -11.26 -8.84 -4.82
CA ALA A 200 -11.00 -7.64 -5.61
C ALA A 200 -9.69 -6.93 -5.21
N LYS A 201 -9.33 -6.95 -3.92
CA LYS A 201 -8.10 -6.29 -3.42
C LYS A 201 -6.87 -7.04 -3.91
N LEU A 202 -6.89 -8.37 -3.81
CA LEU A 202 -5.83 -9.21 -4.33
C LEU A 202 -5.76 -9.14 -5.86
N SER A 203 -6.90 -9.12 -6.56
CA SER A 203 -6.97 -8.96 -8.02
C SER A 203 -6.27 -7.70 -8.50
N GLY A 204 -6.56 -6.54 -7.89
CA GLY A 204 -5.87 -5.29 -8.23
C GLY A 204 -4.35 -5.35 -8.04
N ARG A 205 -3.89 -5.96 -6.93
CA ARG A 205 -2.47 -6.16 -6.63
C ARG A 205 -1.78 -7.08 -7.63
N VAL A 206 -2.40 -8.22 -7.92
CA VAL A 206 -1.89 -9.21 -8.87
C VAL A 206 -1.82 -8.63 -10.27
N ASN A 207 -2.83 -7.87 -10.72
CA ASN A 207 -2.81 -7.23 -12.04
C ASN A 207 -1.65 -6.22 -12.14
N SER A 208 -1.49 -5.33 -11.15
CA SER A 208 -0.39 -4.38 -11.12
C SER A 208 0.99 -5.06 -11.11
N LEU A 209 1.15 -6.15 -10.35
CA LEU A 209 2.37 -6.92 -10.35
C LEU A 209 2.60 -7.62 -11.70
N ARG A 210 1.55 -8.13 -12.34
CA ARG A 210 1.64 -8.76 -13.67
C ARG A 210 2.13 -7.76 -14.71
N ASP A 211 1.60 -6.54 -14.71
CA ASP A 211 2.02 -5.48 -15.63
C ASP A 211 3.49 -5.11 -15.39
N SER A 212 3.91 -5.05 -14.12
CA SER A 212 5.33 -4.83 -13.78
C SER A 212 6.23 -5.96 -14.26
N ILE A 213 5.83 -7.23 -14.09
CA ILE A 213 6.60 -8.38 -14.56
C ILE A 213 6.74 -8.33 -16.08
N ASP A 214 5.64 -8.10 -16.80
CA ASP A 214 5.63 -8.05 -18.26
C ASP A 214 6.51 -6.91 -18.80
N PHE A 215 6.46 -5.74 -18.15
CA PHE A 215 7.36 -4.63 -18.43
C PHE A 215 8.84 -5.04 -18.30
N PHE A 216 9.21 -5.71 -17.19
CA PHE A 216 10.61 -6.10 -16.98
C PHE A 216 11.06 -7.24 -17.88
N LEU A 217 10.19 -8.20 -18.21
CA LEU A 217 10.47 -9.22 -19.22
C LEU A 217 10.81 -8.56 -20.56
N GLN A 218 10.02 -7.57 -20.99
CA GLN A 218 10.30 -6.81 -22.22
C GLN A 218 11.58 -5.98 -22.12
N LYS A 219 11.76 -5.22 -21.02
CA LYS A 219 12.97 -4.38 -20.80
C LYS A 219 14.25 -5.21 -20.83
N ARG A 220 14.22 -6.41 -20.26
CA ARG A 220 15.35 -7.35 -20.20
C ARG A 220 15.44 -8.24 -21.44
N ARG A 221 14.54 -8.09 -22.42
CA ARG A 221 14.49 -8.89 -23.66
C ARG A 221 14.48 -10.40 -23.37
N CYS A 222 13.62 -10.82 -22.45
CA CYS A 222 13.41 -12.23 -22.15
C CYS A 222 12.51 -12.83 -23.22
N GLU A 223 13.04 -13.79 -23.97
CA GLU A 223 12.33 -14.54 -25.03
C GLU A 223 11.61 -15.76 -24.48
#